data_AF-A0A6C0C391-F1
#
_entry.id   AF-A0A6C0C391-F1
#
_cell.length_a   1.000
_cell.length_b   1.000
_cell.length_c   1.000
_cell.angle_alpha   90.00
_cell.angle_beta   90.00
_cell.angle_gamma   90.00
#
_symmetry.space_group_name_H-M   'P 1'
#
loop_
_entity.id
_entity.type
_entity.pdbx_description
1 polymer ?
#
loop_
_entity_poly.entity_id
_entity_poly.type
_entity_poly.pdbx_seq_one_letter_code
_entity_poly.pdbx_strand_id
1 'polypeptide(L)'
;MNTHIKYSQKVANNDKKNKVDFIKTVVGFVTFIIVFVVIIPFVLVKNDLYTILEAYMPNLDIIATVITWHGGPFNIWEHLYPISPLTIYGFSSQTMINYMALLGLTYIVSRETKKTNSIIKGWSLAFVMLLMTYLLPGKFILWAMDKTSQLLNYPMVDGTVTFMVGIFITILVILLESYVIKHFRGNLANFAKKIINLPKLLKK
;
A
#
# COMPACT_ATOMS: atom_id res chain seq x y z
N MET A 1 6.96 -46.82 -19.04
CA MET A 1 5.59 -46.74 -18.48
C MET A 1 5.50 -46.02 -17.12
N ASN A 2 6.59 -45.91 -16.32
CA ASN A 2 6.59 -45.24 -15.00
C ASN A 2 6.79 -43.71 -14.99
N THR A 3 7.13 -43.08 -16.12
CA THR A 3 7.38 -41.63 -16.21
C THR A 3 6.08 -40.82 -16.34
N HIS A 4 5.09 -41.32 -17.07
CA HIS A 4 3.79 -40.66 -17.25
C HIS A 4 2.94 -40.65 -15.97
N ILE A 5 3.07 -41.68 -15.12
CA ILE A 5 2.37 -41.75 -13.82
C ILE A 5 2.95 -40.72 -12.83
N LYS A 6 4.29 -40.59 -12.77
CA LYS A 6 4.95 -39.55 -11.96
C LYS A 6 4.62 -38.13 -12.41
N TYR A 7 4.50 -37.90 -13.73
CA TYR A 7 4.13 -36.59 -14.25
C TYR A 7 2.68 -36.24 -13.92
N SER A 8 1.76 -37.19 -14.11
CA SER A 8 0.33 -37.01 -13.79
C SER A 8 0.08 -36.80 -12.29
N GLN A 9 0.82 -37.50 -11.42
CA GLN A 9 0.77 -37.28 -9.97
C GLN A 9 1.34 -35.92 -9.55
N LYS A 10 2.36 -35.40 -10.24
CA LYS A 10 2.95 -34.07 -9.97
C LYS A 10 2.01 -32.94 -10.40
N VAL A 11 1.28 -33.13 -11.52
CA VAL A 11 0.25 -32.19 -11.99
C VAL A 11 -0.97 -32.23 -11.06
N ALA A 12 -1.47 -33.41 -10.69
CA ALA A 12 -2.61 -33.56 -9.77
C ALA A 12 -2.30 -33.05 -8.34
N ASN A 13 -1.06 -33.15 -7.87
CA ASN A 13 -0.65 -32.54 -6.60
C ASN A 13 -0.49 -31.02 -6.68
N ASN A 14 -0.14 -30.47 -7.84
CA ASN A 14 -0.17 -29.01 -8.07
C ASN A 14 -1.61 -28.47 -8.10
N ASP A 15 -2.56 -29.21 -8.66
CA ASP A 15 -3.98 -28.82 -8.66
C ASP A 15 -4.60 -28.83 -7.26
N LYS A 16 -4.20 -29.76 -6.39
CA LYS A 16 -4.62 -29.76 -4.97
C LYS A 16 -3.96 -28.63 -4.16
N LYS A 17 -2.73 -28.22 -4.49
CA LYS A 17 -2.01 -27.14 -3.79
C LYS A 17 -2.49 -25.74 -4.19
N ASN A 18 -3.12 -25.62 -5.37
CA ASN A 18 -3.65 -24.36 -5.92
C ASN A 18 -5.16 -24.15 -5.67
N LYS A 19 -5.82 -24.97 -4.84
CA LYS A 19 -7.21 -24.71 -4.48
C LYS A 19 -7.26 -23.55 -3.50
N VAL A 20 -7.35 -22.33 -4.06
CA VAL A 20 -7.55 -21.10 -3.31
C VAL A 20 -8.71 -21.28 -2.35
N ASP A 21 -8.45 -21.07 -1.06
CA ASP A 21 -9.49 -21.07 -0.04
C ASP A 21 -10.27 -19.76 -0.15
N PHE A 22 -11.40 -19.83 -0.84
CA PHE A 22 -12.28 -18.70 -1.09
C PHE A 22 -12.73 -18.04 0.22
N ILE A 23 -13.07 -18.85 1.23
CA ILE A 23 -13.55 -18.33 2.52
C ILE A 23 -12.43 -17.54 3.20
N LYS A 24 -11.21 -18.08 3.27
CA LYS A 24 -10.07 -17.37 3.84
C LYS A 24 -9.79 -16.05 3.10
N THR A 25 -9.87 -16.07 1.77
CA THR A 25 -9.62 -14.87 0.97
C THR A 25 -10.66 -13.78 1.25
N VAL A 26 -11.94 -14.14 1.29
CA VAL A 26 -13.02 -13.20 1.61
C VAL A 26 -12.89 -12.67 3.04
N VAL A 27 -12.64 -13.55 4.02
CA VAL A 27 -12.45 -13.16 5.42
C VAL A 27 -11.24 -12.24 5.57
N GLY A 28 -10.12 -12.54 4.93
CA GLY A 28 -8.93 -11.70 4.94
C GLY A 28 -9.21 -10.30 4.37
N PHE A 29 -9.88 -10.22 3.23
CA PHE A 29 -10.26 -8.94 2.62
C PHE A 29 -11.23 -8.14 3.50
N VAL A 30 -12.30 -8.76 3.98
CA VAL A 30 -13.29 -8.09 4.86
C VAL A 30 -12.63 -7.61 6.16
N THR A 31 -11.77 -8.43 6.76
CA THR A 31 -11.01 -8.05 7.96
C THR A 31 -10.11 -6.85 7.68
N PHE A 32 -9.45 -6.83 6.51
CA PHE A 32 -8.63 -5.69 6.10
C PHE A 32 -9.46 -4.41 6.00
N ILE A 33 -10.63 -4.46 5.34
CA ILE A 33 -11.54 -3.32 5.23
C ILE A 33 -11.98 -2.81 6.60
N ILE A 34 -12.46 -3.70 7.47
CA ILE A 34 -12.97 -3.31 8.78
C ILE A 34 -11.85 -2.64 9.61
N VAL A 35 -10.68 -3.25 9.67
CA VAL A 35 -9.59 -2.75 10.54
C VAL A 35 -8.93 -1.51 9.95
N PHE A 36 -8.44 -1.60 8.71
CA PHE A 36 -7.55 -0.58 8.13
C PHE A 36 -8.30 0.52 7.39
N VAL A 37 -9.47 0.23 6.81
CA VAL A 37 -10.23 1.25 6.06
C VAL A 37 -11.27 1.94 6.93
N VAL A 38 -11.79 1.27 7.96
CA VAL A 38 -12.84 1.83 8.82
C VAL A 38 -12.32 2.20 10.21
N ILE A 39 -11.84 1.22 10.99
CA ILE A 39 -11.51 1.44 12.41
C ILE A 39 -10.34 2.42 12.57
N ILE A 40 -9.21 2.21 11.88
CA ILE A 40 -8.04 3.08 12.03
C ILE A 40 -8.36 4.53 11.62
N PRO A 41 -8.93 4.82 10.43
CA PRO A 41 -9.34 6.16 10.08
C PRO A 41 -10.31 6.79 11.08
N PHE A 42 -11.28 6.03 11.58
CA PHE A 42 -12.21 6.51 12.60
C PHE A 42 -11.50 6.92 13.90
N VAL A 43 -10.56 6.10 14.37
CA VAL A 43 -9.75 6.42 15.56
C VAL A 43 -8.90 7.67 15.33
N LEU A 44 -8.28 7.83 14.15
CA LEU A 44 -7.49 9.02 13.84
C LEU A 44 -8.34 10.30 13.83
N VAL A 45 -9.55 10.24 13.25
CA VAL A 45 -10.50 11.37 13.28
C VAL A 45 -10.91 11.72 14.70
N LYS A 46 -11.27 10.71 15.51
CA LYS A 46 -11.71 10.92 16.91
C LYS A 46 -10.65 11.61 17.78
N ASN A 47 -9.36 11.45 17.45
CA ASN A 47 -8.24 12.04 18.17
C ASN A 47 -7.67 13.30 17.49
N ASP A 48 -8.39 13.88 16.51
CA ASP A 48 -7.98 15.07 15.76
C ASP A 48 -6.63 14.94 15.02
N LEU A 49 -6.23 13.71 14.70
CA LEU A 49 -4.96 13.39 14.01
C LEU A 49 -5.10 13.52 12.48
N TYR A 50 -5.70 14.60 11.99
CA TYR A 50 -6.03 14.79 10.57
C TYR A 50 -4.80 14.77 9.65
N THR A 51 -3.65 15.29 10.08
CA THR A 51 -2.43 15.29 9.26
C THR A 51 -1.90 13.87 9.06
N ILE A 52 -2.00 13.01 10.08
CA ILE A 52 -1.62 11.60 9.95
C ILE A 52 -2.62 10.88 9.07
N LEU A 53 -3.93 11.15 9.23
CA LEU A 53 -4.97 10.59 8.37
C LEU A 53 -4.76 10.95 6.89
N GLU A 54 -4.36 12.19 6.60
CA GLU A 54 -4.05 12.66 5.25
C GLU A 54 -2.89 11.87 4.64
N ALA A 55 -1.85 11.54 5.41
CA ALA A 55 -0.79 10.66 4.92
C ALA A 55 -1.22 9.18 4.90
N TYR A 56 -2.07 8.74 5.82
CA TYR A 56 -2.47 7.33 5.96
C TYR A 56 -3.31 6.83 4.78
N MET A 57 -4.34 7.59 4.40
CA MET A 57 -5.34 7.13 3.41
C MET A 57 -4.74 6.81 2.03
N PRO A 58 -3.82 7.62 1.48
CA PRO A 58 -3.15 7.29 0.22
C PRO A 58 -2.22 6.07 0.31
N ASN A 59 -1.73 5.70 1.49
CA ASN A 59 -0.75 4.62 1.72
C ASN A 59 -1.39 3.27 2.11
N LEU A 60 -2.70 3.08 1.86
CA LEU A 60 -3.40 1.82 2.18
C LEU A 60 -2.81 0.60 1.45
N ASP A 61 -2.25 0.81 0.26
CA ASP A 61 -1.61 -0.22 -0.57
C ASP A 61 -0.32 -0.78 0.08
N ILE A 62 0.49 0.08 0.69
CA ILE A 62 1.71 -0.33 1.41
C ILE A 62 1.36 -1.14 2.65
N ILE A 63 0.32 -0.75 3.37
CA ILE A 63 -0.18 -1.50 4.52
C ILE A 63 -0.62 -2.89 4.07
N ALA A 64 -1.41 -2.97 2.99
CA ALA A 64 -1.83 -4.25 2.43
C ALA A 64 -0.64 -5.09 1.95
N THR A 65 0.40 -4.47 1.39
CA THR A 65 1.63 -5.13 0.96
C THR A 65 2.35 -5.81 2.13
N VAL A 66 2.51 -5.12 3.26
CA VAL A 66 3.15 -5.70 4.46
C VAL A 66 2.35 -6.84 5.04
N ILE A 67 1.03 -6.70 5.10
CA ILE A 67 0.13 -7.73 5.64
C ILE A 67 0.08 -8.96 4.74
N THR A 68 0.21 -8.78 3.43
CA THR A 68 0.21 -9.88 2.46
C THR A 68 1.54 -10.65 2.45
N TRP A 69 2.62 -10.08 2.99
CA TRP A 69 3.94 -10.74 3.00
C TRP A 69 3.84 -12.13 3.66
N HIS A 70 4.18 -13.18 2.90
CA HIS A 70 4.01 -14.58 3.31
C HIS A 70 2.61 -14.95 3.84
N GLY A 71 1.58 -14.22 3.39
CA GLY A 71 0.18 -14.40 3.76
C GLY A 71 -0.24 -13.87 5.12
N GLY A 72 0.69 -13.21 5.82
CA GLY A 72 0.47 -12.61 7.13
C GLY A 72 0.13 -13.63 8.23
N PRO A 73 -0.25 -13.15 9.42
CA PRO A 73 -0.71 -14.00 10.51
C PRO A 73 -1.80 -14.98 10.05
N PHE A 74 -1.64 -16.27 10.39
CA PHE A 74 -2.58 -17.34 10.07
C PHE A 74 -2.82 -17.58 8.55
N ASN A 75 -2.01 -16.99 7.67
CA ASN A 75 -2.09 -17.14 6.21
C ASN A 75 -3.45 -16.73 5.61
N ILE A 76 -4.20 -15.82 6.27
CA ILE A 76 -5.51 -15.36 5.78
C ILE A 76 -5.41 -14.27 4.72
N TRP A 77 -4.24 -13.64 4.58
CA TRP A 77 -4.00 -12.51 3.67
C TRP A 77 -3.12 -12.88 2.47
N GLU A 78 -2.89 -14.17 2.21
CA GLU A 78 -2.07 -14.68 1.10
C GLU A 78 -2.46 -14.09 -0.27
N HIS A 79 -3.75 -13.79 -0.47
CA HIS A 79 -4.28 -13.23 -1.71
C HIS A 79 -4.80 -11.80 -1.56
N LEU A 80 -4.50 -11.11 -0.46
CA LEU A 80 -5.02 -9.76 -0.22
C LEU A 80 -4.41 -8.75 -1.21
N TYR A 81 -3.09 -8.70 -1.31
CA TYR A 81 -2.38 -7.74 -2.16
C TYR A 81 -1.10 -8.38 -2.75
N PRO A 82 -1.24 -9.39 -3.63
CA PRO A 82 -0.09 -10.10 -4.17
C PRO A 82 0.74 -9.19 -5.10
N ILE A 83 2.06 -9.41 -5.14
CA ILE A 83 2.97 -8.69 -6.04
C ILE A 83 2.58 -8.91 -7.52
N SER A 84 2.18 -10.15 -7.83
CA SER A 84 1.69 -10.57 -9.14
C SER A 84 0.39 -11.35 -8.97
N PRO A 85 -0.79 -10.77 -9.23
CA PRO A 85 -2.06 -11.44 -9.05
C PRO A 85 -2.28 -12.50 -10.14
N LEU A 86 -2.07 -13.77 -9.80
CA LEU A 86 -2.34 -14.90 -10.69
C LEU A 86 -3.79 -15.39 -10.60
N THR A 87 -4.54 -14.92 -9.61
CA THR A 87 -5.93 -15.32 -9.34
C THR A 87 -6.86 -14.12 -9.48
N ILE A 88 -8.11 -14.37 -9.88
CA ILE A 88 -9.11 -13.29 -10.01
C ILE A 88 -9.40 -12.61 -8.67
N TYR A 89 -9.30 -13.35 -7.57
CA TYR A 89 -9.49 -12.84 -6.22
C TYR A 89 -8.36 -11.90 -5.81
N GLY A 90 -7.11 -12.31 -6.03
CA GLY A 90 -5.95 -11.47 -5.77
C GLY A 90 -5.97 -10.20 -6.61
N PHE A 91 -6.33 -10.33 -7.90
CA PHE A 91 -6.50 -9.19 -8.78
C PHE A 91 -7.58 -8.22 -8.27
N SER A 92 -8.77 -8.73 -7.96
CA SER A 92 -9.90 -7.92 -7.49
C SER A 92 -9.58 -7.19 -6.19
N SER A 93 -9.00 -7.90 -5.21
CA SER A 93 -8.60 -7.32 -3.93
C SER A 93 -7.54 -6.23 -4.10
N GLN A 94 -6.50 -6.50 -4.89
CA GLN A 94 -5.45 -5.53 -5.19
C GLN A 94 -6.01 -4.28 -5.88
N THR A 95 -6.88 -4.45 -6.88
CA THR A 95 -7.55 -3.33 -7.57
C THR A 95 -8.41 -2.51 -6.61
N MET A 96 -9.20 -3.15 -5.75
CA MET A 96 -10.03 -2.45 -4.75
C MET A 96 -9.20 -1.65 -3.78
N ILE A 97 -8.09 -2.21 -3.27
CA ILE A 97 -7.18 -1.53 -2.35
C ILE A 97 -6.53 -0.32 -3.00
N ASN A 98 -6.03 -0.48 -4.24
CA ASN A 98 -5.46 0.63 -5.01
C ASN A 98 -6.49 1.72 -5.29
N TYR A 99 -7.72 1.34 -5.61
CA TYR A 99 -8.79 2.29 -5.81
C TYR A 99 -9.09 3.11 -4.54
N MET A 100 -9.13 2.46 -3.36
CA MET A 100 -9.34 3.17 -2.09
C MET A 100 -8.18 4.13 -1.76
N ALA A 101 -6.94 3.73 -1.99
CA ALA A 101 -5.76 4.60 -1.84
C ALA A 101 -5.87 5.85 -2.74
N LEU A 102 -6.25 5.67 -4.01
CA LEU A 102 -6.46 6.76 -4.95
C LEU A 102 -7.65 7.66 -4.58
N LEU A 103 -8.72 7.11 -4.00
CA LEU A 103 -9.83 7.91 -3.47
C LEU A 103 -9.37 8.78 -2.29
N GLY A 104 -8.54 8.23 -1.40
CA GLY A 104 -7.91 8.98 -0.31
C GLY A 104 -7.12 10.18 -0.83
N LEU A 105 -6.24 9.94 -1.81
CA LEU A 105 -5.47 10.98 -2.50
C LEU A 105 -6.40 12.04 -3.13
N THR A 106 -7.40 11.59 -3.91
CA THR A 106 -8.33 12.47 -4.63
C THR A 106 -9.11 13.36 -3.67
N TYR A 107 -9.57 12.81 -2.54
CA TYR A 107 -10.24 13.57 -1.49
C TYR A 107 -9.35 14.68 -0.95
N ILE A 108 -8.09 14.36 -0.64
CA ILE A 108 -7.13 15.31 -0.07
C ILE A 108 -6.83 16.46 -1.04
N VAL A 109 -6.59 16.13 -2.31
CA VAL A 109 -6.36 17.12 -3.37
C VAL A 109 -7.57 18.02 -3.57
N SER A 110 -8.77 17.44 -3.57
CA SER A 110 -10.03 18.19 -3.73
C SER A 110 -10.27 19.12 -2.55
N ARG A 111 -10.06 18.62 -1.33
CA ARG A 111 -10.18 19.39 -0.09
C ARG A 111 -9.18 20.55 -0.06
N GLU A 112 -7.93 20.31 -0.43
CA GLU A 112 -6.90 21.36 -0.44
C GLU A 112 -7.19 22.43 -1.50
N THR A 113 -7.67 22.00 -2.67
CA THR A 113 -8.10 22.91 -3.74
C THR A 113 -9.25 23.80 -3.26
N LYS A 114 -10.26 23.21 -2.59
CA LYS A 114 -11.40 23.94 -2.03
C LYS A 114 -10.98 24.89 -0.90
N LYS A 115 -10.14 24.43 0.04
CA LYS A 115 -9.69 25.23 1.19
C LYS A 115 -8.86 26.44 0.77
N THR A 116 -8.05 26.28 -0.26
CA THR A 116 -7.12 27.32 -0.71
C THR A 116 -7.59 28.11 -1.93
N ASN A 117 -8.73 27.72 -2.51
CA ASN A 117 -9.23 28.21 -3.80
C ASN A 117 -8.16 28.19 -4.90
N SER A 118 -7.27 27.18 -4.89
CA SER A 118 -6.14 27.10 -5.80
C SER A 118 -5.88 25.68 -6.30
N ILE A 119 -6.16 25.46 -7.59
CA ILE A 119 -5.87 24.20 -8.29
C ILE A 119 -4.38 23.88 -8.25
N ILE A 120 -3.51 24.91 -8.36
CA ILE A 120 -2.06 24.76 -8.32
C ILE A 120 -1.60 24.14 -6.99
N LYS A 121 -2.17 24.58 -5.87
CA LYS A 121 -1.84 24.04 -4.54
C LYS A 121 -2.30 22.58 -4.41
N GLY A 122 -3.52 22.27 -4.83
CA GLY A 122 -4.03 20.90 -4.85
C GLY A 122 -3.16 19.95 -5.69
N TRP A 123 -2.82 20.34 -6.91
CA TRP A 123 -1.96 19.54 -7.79
C TRP A 123 -0.53 19.40 -7.29
N SER A 124 0.03 20.44 -6.67
CA SER A 124 1.37 20.36 -6.06
C SER A 124 1.42 19.31 -4.96
N LEU A 125 0.36 19.22 -4.16
CA LEU A 125 0.22 18.22 -3.11
C LEU A 125 0.08 16.82 -3.73
N ALA A 126 -0.77 16.68 -4.76
CA ALA A 126 -0.94 15.43 -5.48
C ALA A 126 0.38 14.87 -6.01
N PHE A 127 1.21 15.72 -6.62
CA PHE A 127 2.49 15.31 -7.21
C PHE A 127 3.45 14.74 -6.17
N VAL A 128 3.51 15.37 -4.98
CA VAL A 128 4.37 14.89 -3.89
C VAL A 128 3.85 13.60 -3.29
N MET A 129 2.55 13.52 -3.02
CA MET A 129 1.96 12.30 -2.49
C MET A 129 2.17 11.14 -3.47
N LEU A 130 1.90 11.31 -4.77
CA LEU A 130 2.15 10.26 -5.76
C LEU A 130 3.62 9.80 -5.79
N LEU A 131 4.57 10.73 -5.67
CA LEU A 131 5.99 10.39 -5.67
C LEU A 131 6.40 9.63 -4.40
N MET A 132 5.94 10.09 -3.23
CA MET A 132 6.30 9.51 -1.94
C MET A 132 5.57 8.19 -1.68
N THR A 133 4.29 8.11 -1.99
CA THR A 133 3.41 6.98 -1.67
C THR A 133 3.49 5.89 -2.73
N TYR A 134 3.46 6.23 -4.02
CA TYR A 134 3.23 5.23 -5.08
C TYR A 134 4.51 4.68 -5.70
N LEU A 135 5.57 5.51 -5.83
CA LEU A 135 6.77 5.13 -6.59
C LEU A 135 7.84 4.41 -5.75
N LEU A 136 7.91 4.68 -4.45
CA LEU A 136 9.06 4.34 -3.62
C LEU A 136 8.83 3.17 -2.64
N PRO A 137 7.77 3.14 -1.80
CA PRO A 137 7.84 2.39 -0.55
C PRO A 137 7.59 0.90 -0.69
N GLY A 138 6.62 0.48 -1.52
CA GLY A 138 6.13 -0.90 -1.52
C GLY A 138 7.23 -1.94 -1.80
N LYS A 139 8.03 -1.74 -2.85
CA LYS A 139 9.15 -2.64 -3.18
C LYS A 139 10.28 -2.58 -2.17
N PHE A 140 10.56 -1.39 -1.64
CA PHE A 140 11.60 -1.19 -0.63
C PHE A 140 11.26 -1.93 0.67
N ILE A 141 10.00 -1.86 1.12
CA ILE A 141 9.54 -2.52 2.33
C ILE A 141 9.61 -4.04 2.18
N LEU A 142 9.13 -4.59 1.06
CA LEU A 142 9.25 -6.02 0.78
C LEU A 142 10.71 -6.48 0.77
N TRP A 143 11.60 -5.74 0.11
CA TRP A 143 13.03 -6.02 0.11
C TRP A 143 13.62 -6.01 1.53
N ALA A 144 13.22 -5.05 2.38
CA ALA A 144 13.69 -4.98 3.76
C ALA A 144 13.19 -6.18 4.58
N MET A 145 11.92 -6.55 4.42
CA MET A 145 11.33 -7.72 5.08
C MET A 145 12.00 -9.02 4.64
N ASP A 146 12.24 -9.21 3.34
CA ASP A 146 12.95 -10.37 2.81
C ASP A 146 14.38 -10.45 3.36
N LYS A 147 15.07 -9.29 3.45
CA LYS A 147 16.43 -9.24 3.99
C LYS A 147 16.47 -9.58 5.48
N THR A 148 15.51 -9.07 6.27
CA THR A 148 15.36 -9.41 7.68
C THR A 148 15.08 -10.90 7.87
N SER A 149 14.17 -11.46 7.06
CA SER A 149 13.85 -12.89 7.08
C SER A 149 15.09 -13.76 6.82
N GLN A 150 15.90 -13.40 5.82
CA GLN A 150 17.16 -14.09 5.51
C GLN A 150 18.19 -13.99 6.65
N LEU A 151 18.31 -12.83 7.30
CA LEU A 151 19.25 -12.63 8.42
C LEU A 151 18.87 -13.45 9.66
N LEU A 152 17.59 -13.65 9.89
CA LEU A 152 17.06 -14.38 11.05
C LEU A 152 17.03 -15.91 10.85
N ASN A 153 17.54 -16.43 9.72
CA ASN A 153 17.46 -17.86 9.36
C ASN A 153 16.03 -18.40 9.53
N TYR A 154 15.09 -17.80 8.80
CA TYR A 154 13.69 -18.18 8.73
C TYR A 154 13.55 -19.61 8.17
N PRO A 155 13.59 -20.62 9.05
CA PRO A 155 12.36 -21.18 9.61
C PRO A 155 12.31 -21.28 11.15
N MET A 156 13.32 -20.76 11.88
CA MET A 156 13.43 -20.97 13.34
C MET A 156 12.81 -19.85 14.20
N VAL A 157 12.61 -18.66 13.63
CA VAL A 157 11.95 -17.52 14.28
C VAL A 157 10.62 -17.28 13.57
N ASP A 158 9.53 -17.23 14.32
CA ASP A 158 8.18 -16.94 13.82
C ASP A 158 8.15 -15.60 13.04
N GLY A 159 7.38 -15.53 11.95
CA GLY A 159 7.27 -14.40 10.99
C GLY A 159 6.97 -13.05 11.61
N THR A 160 6.56 -13.08 12.86
CA THR A 160 6.31 -11.97 13.75
C THR A 160 7.41 -10.89 13.72
N VAL A 161 8.70 -11.24 13.78
CA VAL A 161 9.78 -10.20 13.78
C VAL A 161 9.85 -9.47 12.44
N THR A 162 9.81 -10.21 11.33
CA THR A 162 9.83 -9.62 9.98
C THR A 162 8.58 -8.78 9.73
N PHE A 163 7.42 -9.25 10.19
CA PHE A 163 6.17 -8.51 10.13
C PHE A 163 6.23 -7.19 10.93
N MET A 164 6.78 -7.22 12.14
CA MET A 164 6.99 -6.01 12.96
C MET A 164 7.92 -5.02 12.26
N VAL A 165 8.97 -5.48 11.58
CA VAL A 165 9.85 -4.62 10.77
C VAL A 165 9.07 -3.97 9.63
N GLY A 166 8.23 -4.73 8.91
CA GLY A 166 7.37 -4.19 7.86
C GLY A 166 6.41 -3.11 8.35
N ILE A 167 5.74 -3.36 9.49
CA ILE A 167 4.87 -2.37 10.15
C ILE A 167 5.67 -1.13 10.54
N PHE A 168 6.84 -1.30 11.16
CA PHE A 168 7.68 -0.20 11.60
C PHE A 168 8.09 0.70 10.44
N ILE A 169 8.57 0.12 9.34
CA ILE A 169 8.96 0.88 8.14
C ILE A 169 7.73 1.59 7.55
N THR A 170 6.58 0.92 7.50
CA THR A 170 5.32 1.53 7.00
C THR A 170 4.91 2.75 7.82
N ILE A 171 4.93 2.63 9.15
CA ILE A 171 4.65 3.76 10.06
C ILE A 171 5.65 4.89 9.79
N LEU A 172 6.94 4.57 9.67
CA LEU A 172 7.98 5.56 9.39
C LEU A 172 7.74 6.28 8.06
N VAL A 173 7.35 5.56 7.00
CA VAL A 173 6.99 6.15 5.70
C VAL A 173 5.81 7.10 5.82
N ILE A 174 4.72 6.68 6.48
CA ILE A 174 3.52 7.51 6.68
C ILE A 174 3.85 8.76 7.52
N LEU A 175 4.68 8.63 8.55
CA LEU A 175 5.13 9.76 9.37
C LEU A 175 6.03 10.72 8.60
N LEU A 176 6.96 10.20 7.78
CA LEU A 176 7.79 11.03 6.91
C LEU A 176 6.94 11.77 5.88
N GLU A 177 5.96 11.11 5.27
CA GLU A 177 5.05 11.76 4.33
C GLU A 177 4.23 12.85 5.01
N SER A 178 3.64 12.57 6.17
CA SER A 178 2.95 13.55 7.01
C SER A 178 3.84 14.75 7.33
N TYR A 179 5.11 14.51 7.70
CA TYR A 179 6.08 15.57 7.96
C TYR A 179 6.38 16.42 6.72
N VAL A 180 6.59 15.78 5.56
CA VAL A 180 6.86 16.45 4.28
C VAL A 180 5.65 17.31 3.87
N ILE A 181 4.44 16.76 3.92
CA ILE A 181 3.21 17.49 3.60
C ILE A 181 3.07 18.72 4.50
N LYS A 182 3.30 18.57 5.81
CA LYS A 182 3.13 19.65 6.79
C LYS A 182 4.13 20.79 6.56
N HIS A 183 5.41 20.47 6.34
CA HIS A 183 6.47 21.49 6.29
C HIS A 183 6.75 22.01 4.89
N PHE A 184 6.65 21.17 3.86
CA PHE A 184 7.03 21.54 2.50
C PHE A 184 5.86 22.01 1.65
N ARG A 185 4.61 21.97 2.14
CA ARG A 185 3.41 22.40 1.39
C ARG A 185 3.56 23.72 0.65
N GLY A 186 4.10 24.74 1.33
CA GLY A 186 4.30 26.07 0.74
C GLY A 186 5.35 26.06 -0.38
N ASN A 187 6.47 25.38 -0.15
CA ASN A 187 7.55 25.27 -1.13
C ASN A 187 7.13 24.45 -2.35
N LEU A 188 6.31 23.43 -2.14
CA LEU A 188 5.76 22.57 -3.20
C LEU A 188 4.79 23.35 -4.09
N ALA A 189 3.92 24.17 -3.51
CA ALA A 189 3.06 25.05 -4.27
C ALA A 189 3.86 26.02 -5.16
N ASN A 190 4.98 26.55 -4.64
CA ASN A 190 5.87 27.42 -5.41
C ASN A 190 6.58 26.67 -6.54
N PHE A 191 7.04 25.43 -6.29
CA PHE A 191 7.65 24.59 -7.30
C PHE A 191 6.66 24.23 -8.43
N ALA A 192 5.45 23.78 -8.08
CA ALA A 192 4.41 23.50 -9.06
C ALA A 192 4.02 24.74 -9.88
N LYS A 193 3.96 25.91 -9.24
CA LYS A 193 3.72 27.18 -9.94
C LYS A 193 4.83 27.49 -10.95
N LYS A 194 6.09 27.16 -10.66
CA LYS A 194 7.21 27.30 -11.62
C LYS A 194 7.03 26.34 -12.80
N ILE A 195 6.70 25.07 -12.57
CA ILE A 195 6.47 24.07 -13.62
C ILE A 195 5.33 24.52 -14.56
N ILE A 196 4.18 24.91 -14.01
CA ILE A 196 3.02 25.31 -14.81
C ILE A 196 3.30 26.55 -15.66
N ASN A 197 4.16 27.46 -15.19
CA ASN A 197 4.52 28.67 -15.92
C ASN A 197 5.70 28.47 -16.90
N LEU A 198 6.40 27.34 -16.86
CA LEU A 198 7.52 27.03 -17.75
C LEU A 198 7.19 27.16 -19.26
N PRO A 199 6.02 26.72 -19.76
CA PRO A 199 5.67 26.85 -21.18
C PRO A 199 5.53 28.32 -21.64
N LYS A 200 5.23 29.24 -20.72
CA LYS A 200 5.10 30.67 -21.03
C LYS A 200 6.48 31.35 -21.13
N LEU A 201 7.50 30.80 -20.48
CA LEU A 201 8.89 31.27 -20.55
C LEU A 201 9.59 30.81 -21.82
N LEU A 202 9.26 29.61 -22.32
CA LEU A 202 9.82 29.06 -23.57
C LEU A 202 9.20 29.64 -24.84
N LYS A 203 8.12 30.43 -24.72
CA LYS A 203 7.46 31.14 -25.84
C LYS A 203 7.95 32.59 -26.00
N LYS A 204 8.95 33.01 -25.21
CA LYS A 204 9.68 34.27 -25.37
C LYS A 204 11.06 33.98 -25.93
#